data_AF-A0A2E8YM40-F1
#
_entry.id   AF-A0A2E8YM40-F1
#
_cell.length_a   1.000
_cell.length_b   1.000
_cell.length_c   1.000
_cell.angle_alpha   90.00
_cell.angle_beta   90.00
_cell.angle_gamma   90.00
#
_symmetry.space_group_name_H-M   'P 1'
#
loop_
_entity.id
_entity.type
_entity.pdbx_description
1 polymer ?
#
loop_
_entity_poly.entity_id
_entity_poly.type
_entity_poly.pdbx_seq_one_letter_code
_entity_poly.pdbx_strand_id
1 'polypeptide(L)'
;MLQREDGCIPWTEDGVFDAWNHLECVMALNALGHSREAELGFTYLQKNQLEDGSWLGELGSTLEIDENKGTFINRDKNSKIYFRDTNFAAYIATACWHDFLVNKSINNLTKNWNMIENAINFVIENQMHDGSIRWAAKSPEAPKDDSLLTGCCSIYKSMICAVNCAAQLNKEKPEWTKSLKKLENTIRNKPESFDKTWESKKRFSM
;
A
#
# COMPACT_ATOMS: atom_id res chain seq x y z
N MET A 1 -3.23 -23.22 5.71
CA MET A 1 -2.97 -21.79 5.98
C MET A 1 -3.36 -21.04 4.71
N LEU A 2 -3.94 -19.83 4.81
CA LEU A 2 -4.40 -19.10 3.62
C LEU A 2 -3.25 -18.64 2.71
N GLN A 3 -2.05 -18.47 3.27
CA GLN A 3 -0.83 -18.20 2.52
C GLN A 3 -0.50 -19.35 1.56
N ARG A 4 -0.29 -19.01 0.29
CA ARG A 4 0.12 -19.91 -0.78
C ARG A 4 1.63 -20.20 -0.74
N GLU A 5 2.06 -21.25 -1.42
CA GLU A 5 3.48 -21.67 -1.42
C GLU A 5 4.43 -20.61 -1.96
N ASP A 6 3.96 -19.75 -2.87
CA ASP A 6 4.72 -18.63 -3.42
C ASP A 6 4.81 -17.41 -2.49
N GLY A 7 4.14 -17.46 -1.34
CA GLY A 7 4.06 -16.42 -0.34
C GLY A 7 2.83 -15.51 -0.44
N CYS A 8 2.04 -15.61 -1.51
CA CYS A 8 0.82 -14.81 -1.69
C CYS A 8 -0.19 -15.07 -0.55
N ILE A 9 -0.81 -14.00 -0.03
CA ILE A 9 -1.90 -14.09 0.96
C ILE A 9 -3.10 -13.33 0.38
N PRO A 10 -4.06 -14.01 -0.25
CA PRO A 10 -5.31 -13.40 -0.72
C PRO A 10 -6.26 -13.12 0.44
N TRP A 11 -7.36 -12.40 0.19
CA TRP A 11 -8.39 -12.12 1.21
C TRP A 11 -9.04 -13.41 1.72
N THR A 12 -9.29 -14.34 0.80
CA THR A 12 -9.88 -15.67 1.03
C THR A 12 -9.31 -16.67 0.03
N GLU A 13 -9.60 -17.96 0.16
CA GLU A 13 -8.98 -19.02 -0.64
C GLU A 13 -9.09 -18.77 -2.16
N ASP A 14 -10.29 -18.36 -2.60
CA ASP A 14 -10.61 -17.95 -3.98
C ASP A 14 -10.70 -16.42 -4.16
N GLY A 15 -10.16 -15.67 -3.19
CA GLY A 15 -10.34 -14.25 -3.05
C GLY A 15 -9.52 -13.39 -4.01
N VAL A 16 -9.69 -12.08 -3.84
CA VAL A 16 -8.84 -11.07 -4.46
C VAL A 16 -7.51 -10.94 -3.73
N PHE A 17 -6.58 -10.27 -4.40
CA PHE A 17 -5.30 -9.88 -3.86
C PHE A 17 -5.13 -8.37 -4.01
N ASP A 18 -4.62 -7.75 -2.95
CA ASP A 18 -3.98 -6.45 -3.00
C ASP A 18 -2.80 -6.43 -2.01
N ALA A 19 -1.84 -5.55 -2.27
CA ALA A 19 -0.62 -5.48 -1.46
C ALA A 19 -0.89 -5.00 -0.02
N TRP A 20 -1.94 -4.22 0.22
CA TRP A 20 -2.23 -3.67 1.55
C TRP A 20 -2.73 -4.76 2.51
N ASN A 21 -3.80 -5.47 2.15
CA ASN A 21 -4.32 -6.59 2.95
C ASN A 21 -3.28 -7.72 3.10
N HIS A 22 -2.54 -7.99 2.03
CA HIS A 22 -1.43 -8.94 2.09
C HIS A 22 -0.41 -8.55 3.16
N LEU A 23 -0.01 -7.27 3.21
CA LEU A 23 0.98 -6.78 4.16
C LEU A 23 0.48 -6.72 5.60
N GLU A 24 -0.81 -6.47 5.82
CA GLU A 24 -1.43 -6.62 7.14
C GLU A 24 -1.25 -8.05 7.67
N CYS A 25 -1.51 -9.06 6.83
CA CYS A 25 -1.29 -10.45 7.20
C CYS A 25 0.20 -10.75 7.45
N VAL A 26 1.11 -10.21 6.62
CA VAL A 26 2.56 -10.38 6.82
C VAL A 26 3.02 -9.78 8.16
N MET A 27 2.53 -8.58 8.50
CA MET A 27 2.86 -7.95 9.79
C MET A 27 2.31 -8.77 10.96
N ALA A 28 1.08 -9.30 10.86
CA ALA A 28 0.50 -10.16 11.88
C ALA A 28 1.30 -11.46 12.08
N LEU A 29 1.67 -12.13 10.98
CA LEU A 29 2.52 -13.33 11.02
C LEU A 29 3.86 -13.03 11.70
N ASN A 30 4.48 -11.90 11.35
CA ASN A 30 5.74 -11.48 11.95
C ASN A 30 5.61 -11.19 13.45
N ALA A 31 4.56 -10.50 13.87
CA ALA A 31 4.28 -10.22 15.29
C ALA A 31 4.04 -11.50 16.10
N LEU A 32 3.51 -12.54 15.47
CA LEU A 32 3.27 -13.87 16.08
C LEU A 32 4.49 -14.81 16.01
N GLY A 33 5.62 -14.36 15.45
CA GLY A 33 6.84 -15.17 15.35
C GLY A 33 6.86 -16.17 14.18
N HIS A 34 5.93 -16.07 13.23
CA HIS A 34 5.92 -16.85 11.99
C HIS A 34 6.89 -16.25 10.96
N SER A 35 8.19 -16.26 11.28
CA SER A 35 9.22 -15.55 10.50
C SER A 35 9.36 -16.06 9.06
N ARG A 36 9.20 -17.36 8.83
CA ARG A 36 9.30 -17.97 7.50
C ARG A 36 8.15 -17.51 6.60
N GLU A 37 6.93 -17.53 7.15
CA GLU A 37 5.72 -17.09 6.47
C GLU A 37 5.77 -15.58 6.17
N ALA A 38 6.26 -14.78 7.11
CA ALA A 38 6.48 -13.35 6.90
C ALA A 38 7.52 -13.08 5.78
N GLU A 39 8.65 -13.80 5.78
CA GLU A 39 9.67 -13.69 4.74
C GLU A 39 9.13 -14.08 3.35
N LEU A 40 8.32 -15.13 3.27
CA LEU A 40 7.66 -15.53 2.02
C LEU A 40 6.73 -14.43 1.50
N GLY A 41 5.98 -13.76 2.37
CA GLY A 41 5.12 -12.64 1.97
C GLY A 41 5.91 -11.46 1.40
N PHE A 42 6.98 -11.02 2.08
CA PHE A 42 7.87 -9.98 1.52
C PHE A 42 8.48 -10.42 0.18
N THR A 43 8.91 -11.67 0.07
CA THR A 43 9.49 -12.23 -1.15
C THR A 43 8.48 -12.25 -2.31
N TYR A 44 7.21 -12.54 -2.02
CA TYR A 44 6.15 -12.49 -3.02
C TYR A 44 6.01 -11.08 -3.60
N LEU A 45 5.95 -10.05 -2.75
CA LEU A 45 5.87 -8.67 -3.25
C LEU A 45 7.12 -8.25 -4.02
N GLN A 46 8.33 -8.61 -3.56
CA GLN A 46 9.56 -8.30 -4.30
C GLN A 46 9.53 -8.86 -5.72
N LYS A 47 9.05 -10.09 -5.90
CA LYS A 47 9.00 -10.76 -7.21
C LYS A 47 7.92 -10.18 -8.14
N ASN A 48 6.88 -9.58 -7.57
CA ASN A 48 5.71 -9.10 -8.31
C ASN A 48 5.61 -7.56 -8.35
N GLN A 49 6.63 -6.84 -7.89
CA GLN A 49 6.69 -5.38 -8.01
C GLN A 49 6.87 -5.01 -9.49
N LEU A 50 6.05 -4.09 -9.97
CA LEU A 50 6.15 -3.57 -11.33
C LEU A 50 7.36 -2.63 -11.46
N GLU A 51 7.78 -2.35 -12.71
CA GLU A 51 8.90 -1.46 -13.00
C GLU A 51 8.70 -0.03 -12.44
N ASP A 52 7.45 0.42 -12.36
CA ASP A 52 7.10 1.73 -11.80
C ASP A 52 7.09 1.74 -10.26
N GLY A 53 7.34 0.61 -9.59
CA GLY A 53 7.37 0.48 -8.14
C GLY A 53 6.04 0.09 -7.49
N SER A 54 4.97 -0.02 -8.27
CA SER A 54 3.64 -0.39 -7.77
C SER A 54 3.37 -1.90 -7.83
N TRP A 55 2.18 -2.30 -7.39
CA TRP A 55 1.62 -3.63 -7.59
C TRP A 55 0.23 -3.52 -8.21
N LEU A 56 -0.14 -4.51 -9.02
CA LEU A 56 -1.52 -4.66 -9.46
C LEU A 56 -2.35 -5.20 -8.29
N GLY A 57 -3.39 -4.45 -7.92
CA GLY A 57 -4.38 -4.87 -6.92
C GLY A 57 -5.77 -4.97 -7.53
N GLU A 58 -6.52 -5.98 -7.12
CA GLU A 58 -7.97 -6.04 -7.37
C GLU A 58 -8.66 -5.27 -6.22
N LEU A 59 -9.56 -4.32 -6.54
CA LEU A 59 -10.34 -3.62 -5.52
C LEU A 59 -11.45 -4.54 -5.01
N GLY A 60 -11.20 -5.28 -3.92
CA GLY A 60 -12.20 -6.21 -3.37
C GLY A 60 -13.53 -5.55 -2.98
N SER A 61 -13.52 -4.25 -2.67
CA SER A 61 -14.73 -3.47 -2.37
C SER A 61 -15.68 -3.28 -3.56
N THR A 62 -15.24 -3.56 -4.79
CA THR A 62 -16.11 -3.52 -5.97
C THR A 62 -16.76 -4.87 -6.27
N LEU A 63 -16.51 -5.90 -5.45
CA LEU A 63 -17.04 -7.24 -5.63
C LEU A 63 -18.07 -7.58 -4.55
N GLU A 64 -19.14 -8.25 -4.95
CA GLU A 64 -20.15 -8.75 -4.01
C GLU A 64 -19.59 -9.92 -3.19
N ILE A 65 -19.88 -9.92 -1.89
CA ILE A 65 -19.48 -10.97 -0.95
C ILE A 65 -20.76 -11.63 -0.39
N ASP A 66 -20.78 -12.96 -0.37
CA ASP A 66 -21.75 -13.74 0.40
C ASP A 66 -21.36 -13.59 1.87
N GLU A 67 -22.04 -12.70 2.60
CA GLU A 67 -21.74 -12.41 4.00
C GLU A 67 -21.82 -13.65 4.91
N ASN A 68 -22.63 -14.66 4.55
CA ASN A 68 -22.74 -15.88 5.35
C ASN A 68 -21.56 -16.83 5.15
N LYS A 69 -20.92 -16.79 3.97
CA LYS A 69 -19.80 -17.66 3.61
C LYS A 69 -18.45 -16.96 3.60
N GLY A 70 -18.43 -15.63 3.61
CA GLY A 70 -17.24 -14.82 3.40
C GLY A 70 -16.63 -14.96 2.00
N THR A 71 -17.38 -15.44 1.01
CA THR A 71 -16.86 -15.73 -0.34
C THR A 71 -17.40 -14.76 -1.37
N PHE A 72 -16.61 -14.40 -2.39
CA PHE A 72 -17.09 -13.54 -3.48
C PHE A 72 -18.18 -14.24 -4.31
N ILE A 73 -19.23 -13.49 -4.67
CA ILE A 73 -20.35 -13.95 -5.50
C ILE A 73 -20.05 -13.63 -6.98
N ASN A 74 -20.46 -14.52 -7.90
CA ASN A 74 -20.48 -14.28 -9.35
C ASN A 74 -19.17 -13.73 -9.95
N ARG A 75 -18.01 -14.18 -9.46
CA ARG A 75 -16.72 -13.75 -9.99
C ARG A 75 -16.51 -14.29 -11.41
N ASP A 76 -16.77 -13.45 -12.42
CA ASP A 76 -16.28 -13.72 -13.77
C ASP A 76 -14.75 -13.58 -13.76
N LYS A 77 -14.05 -14.69 -13.99
CA LYS A 77 -12.57 -14.73 -14.04
C LYS A 77 -12.00 -13.81 -15.13
N ASN A 78 -12.81 -13.41 -16.11
CA ASN A 78 -12.41 -12.56 -17.23
C ASN A 78 -12.65 -11.06 -16.97
N SER A 79 -13.30 -10.67 -15.87
CA SER A 79 -13.65 -9.27 -15.56
C SER A 79 -12.75 -8.64 -14.48
N LYS A 80 -11.48 -9.04 -14.42
CA LYS A 80 -10.54 -8.50 -13.44
C LYS A 80 -10.08 -7.10 -13.84
N ILE A 81 -10.53 -6.10 -13.09
CA ILE A 81 -10.02 -4.74 -13.21
C ILE A 81 -8.93 -4.56 -12.15
N TYR A 82 -7.70 -4.33 -12.62
CA TYR A 82 -6.57 -4.08 -11.74
C TYR A 82 -6.30 -2.58 -11.64
N PHE A 83 -6.02 -2.12 -10.44
CA PHE A 83 -5.60 -0.74 -10.17
C PHE A 83 -4.21 -0.74 -9.56
N ARG A 84 -3.46 0.32 -9.86
CA ARG A 84 -2.22 0.66 -9.17
C ARG A 84 -2.56 1.71 -8.12
N ASP A 85 -2.92 1.23 -6.93
CA ASP A 85 -3.32 2.08 -5.81
C ASP A 85 -2.08 2.59 -5.06
N THR A 86 -1.99 3.90 -4.85
CA THR A 86 -0.81 4.54 -4.24
C THR A 86 -0.73 4.28 -2.74
N ASN A 87 -1.86 4.13 -2.05
CA ASN A 87 -1.86 3.72 -0.65
C ASN A 87 -1.35 2.28 -0.50
N PHE A 88 -1.80 1.39 -1.38
CA PHE A 88 -1.33 0.00 -1.35
C PHE A 88 0.17 -0.10 -1.63
N ALA A 89 0.67 0.69 -2.58
CA ALA A 89 2.10 0.76 -2.84
C ALA A 89 2.90 1.33 -1.64
N ALA A 90 2.45 2.43 -1.04
CA ALA A 90 3.14 3.06 0.10
C ALA A 90 3.30 2.11 1.29
N TYR A 91 2.35 1.20 1.50
CA TYR A 91 2.25 0.40 2.72
C TYR A 91 3.42 -0.55 2.96
N ILE A 92 4.19 -0.90 1.92
CA ILE A 92 5.40 -1.70 2.06
C ILE A 92 6.42 -1.05 3.01
N ALA A 93 6.48 0.29 3.04
CA ALA A 93 7.37 1.01 3.96
C ALA A 93 6.95 0.81 5.43
N THR A 94 5.64 0.78 5.70
CA THR A 94 5.10 0.50 7.04
C THR A 94 5.45 -0.92 7.47
N ALA A 95 5.23 -1.91 6.60
CA ALA A 95 5.51 -3.31 6.91
C ALA A 95 7.01 -3.60 7.11
N CYS A 96 7.88 -3.03 6.28
CA CYS A 96 9.33 -3.16 6.44
C CYS A 96 9.83 -2.45 7.71
N TRP A 97 9.27 -1.28 8.04
CA TRP A 97 9.60 -0.60 9.29
C TRP A 97 9.12 -1.41 10.50
N HIS A 98 7.91 -1.97 10.43
CA HIS A 98 7.40 -2.90 11.44
C HIS A 98 8.32 -4.12 11.61
N ASP A 99 8.74 -4.76 10.52
CA ASP A 99 9.70 -5.87 10.56
C ASP A 99 11.01 -5.49 11.24
N PHE A 100 11.57 -4.34 10.87
CA PHE A 100 12.77 -3.83 11.55
C PHE A 100 12.51 -3.57 13.04
N LEU A 101 11.36 -3.02 13.42
CA LEU A 101 11.07 -2.76 14.83
C LEU A 101 10.94 -4.03 15.67
N VAL A 102 10.35 -5.10 15.10
CA VAL A 102 10.20 -6.41 15.75
C VAL A 102 11.53 -7.15 15.81
N ASN A 103 12.24 -7.26 14.69
CA ASN A 103 13.39 -8.17 14.55
C ASN A 103 14.75 -7.48 14.69
N LYS A 104 14.80 -6.14 14.65
CA LYS A 104 16.03 -5.33 14.62
C LYS A 104 17.02 -5.73 13.51
N SER A 105 16.54 -6.39 12.45
CA SER A 105 17.38 -6.92 11.37
C SER A 105 17.66 -5.85 10.32
N ILE A 106 18.87 -5.28 10.35
CA ILE A 106 19.37 -4.39 9.28
C ILE A 106 19.50 -5.14 7.95
N ASN A 107 19.79 -6.45 7.99
CA ASN A 107 19.90 -7.27 6.78
C ASN A 107 18.55 -7.39 6.07
N ASN A 108 17.45 -7.63 6.80
CA ASN A 108 16.10 -7.68 6.21
C ASN A 108 15.73 -6.31 5.63
N LEU A 109 15.97 -5.24 6.39
CA LEU A 109 15.68 -3.89 5.94
C LEU A 109 16.47 -3.53 4.67
N THR A 110 17.75 -3.89 4.61
CA THR A 110 18.62 -3.72 3.44
C THR A 110 18.14 -4.54 2.25
N LYS A 111 17.77 -5.82 2.47
CA LYS A 111 17.21 -6.71 1.44
C LYS A 111 15.95 -6.13 0.81
N ASN A 112 15.10 -5.50 1.62
CA ASN A 112 13.85 -4.88 1.16
C ASN A 112 14.01 -3.44 0.64
N TRP A 113 15.20 -2.84 0.70
CA TRP A 113 15.37 -1.40 0.45
C TRP A 113 14.91 -0.96 -0.94
N ASN A 114 15.33 -1.66 -2.00
CA ASN A 114 14.96 -1.28 -3.36
C ASN A 114 13.44 -1.32 -3.57
N MET A 115 12.76 -2.29 -2.95
CA MET A 115 11.31 -2.40 -3.01
C MET A 115 10.62 -1.20 -2.34
N ILE A 116 11.10 -0.78 -1.17
CA ILE A 116 10.63 0.43 -0.47
C ILE A 116 10.90 1.67 -1.33
N GLU A 117 12.11 1.79 -1.86
CA GLU A 117 12.55 2.96 -2.61
C GLU A 117 11.71 3.18 -3.87
N ASN A 118 11.48 2.12 -4.65
CA ASN A 118 10.67 2.17 -5.85
C ASN A 118 9.21 2.51 -5.53
N ALA A 119 8.63 1.86 -4.52
CA ALA A 119 7.24 2.11 -4.12
C ALA A 119 7.01 3.54 -3.61
N ILE A 120 7.97 4.12 -2.89
CA ILE A 120 7.83 5.49 -2.39
C ILE A 120 8.07 6.51 -3.50
N ASN A 121 8.98 6.24 -4.44
CA ASN A 121 9.14 7.10 -5.62
C ASN A 121 7.87 7.10 -6.48
N PHE A 122 7.25 5.94 -6.72
CA PHE A 122 5.94 5.82 -7.36
C PHE A 122 4.86 6.70 -6.73
N VAL A 123 4.79 6.68 -5.39
CA VAL A 123 3.83 7.47 -4.62
C VAL A 123 4.08 8.96 -4.79
N ILE A 124 5.34 9.39 -4.76
CA ILE A 124 5.74 10.78 -4.93
C ILE A 124 5.44 11.27 -6.36
N GLU A 125 5.65 10.44 -7.37
CA GLU A 125 5.30 10.75 -8.76
C GLU A 125 3.79 10.98 -8.97
N ASN A 126 2.96 10.41 -8.09
CA ASN A 126 1.51 10.62 -8.08
C ASN A 126 1.05 11.74 -7.13
N GLN A 127 1.99 12.51 -6.54
CA GLN A 127 1.67 13.70 -5.78
C GLN A 127 1.26 14.86 -6.70
N MET A 128 0.09 15.42 -6.47
CA MET A 128 -0.48 16.54 -7.22
C MET A 128 0.10 17.88 -6.77
N HIS A 129 -0.10 18.92 -7.59
CA HIS A 129 0.38 20.27 -7.31
C HIS A 129 -0.10 20.82 -5.95
N ASP A 130 -1.32 20.50 -5.54
CA ASP A 130 -1.88 20.95 -4.27
C ASP A 130 -1.28 20.25 -3.03
N GLY A 131 -0.51 19.16 -3.24
CA GLY A 131 0.18 18.33 -2.26
C GLY A 131 -0.52 17.01 -1.91
N SER A 132 -1.77 16.82 -2.33
CA SER A 132 -2.49 15.54 -2.19
C SER A 132 -1.94 14.48 -3.15
N ILE A 133 -2.21 13.20 -2.89
CA ILE A 133 -1.73 12.09 -3.71
C ILE A 133 -2.92 11.36 -4.32
N ARG A 134 -2.86 11.09 -5.62
CA ARG A 134 -3.93 10.37 -6.33
C ARG A 134 -4.14 9.00 -5.70
N TRP A 135 -5.38 8.57 -5.48
CA TRP A 135 -5.63 7.22 -4.95
C TRP A 135 -5.23 6.15 -5.98
N ALA A 136 -5.67 6.31 -7.23
CA ALA A 136 -5.25 5.50 -8.37
C ALA A 136 -4.21 6.24 -9.19
N ALA A 137 -3.09 5.56 -9.48
CA ALA A 137 -2.08 6.11 -10.35
C ALA A 137 -2.63 6.37 -11.75
N LYS A 138 -2.05 7.38 -12.41
CA LYS A 138 -2.51 7.81 -13.73
C LYS A 138 -2.39 6.67 -14.75
N SER A 139 -3.51 6.30 -15.36
CA SER A 139 -3.59 5.45 -16.55
C SER A 139 -4.60 6.08 -17.53
N PRO A 140 -4.62 5.66 -18.81
CA PRO A 140 -5.63 6.13 -19.76
C PRO A 140 -7.08 5.94 -19.27
N GLU A 141 -7.31 4.91 -18.45
CA GLU A 141 -8.59 4.53 -17.88
C GLU A 141 -8.83 5.13 -16.48
N ALA A 142 -7.79 5.70 -15.84
CA ALA A 142 -7.89 6.22 -14.49
C ALA A 142 -8.84 7.43 -14.45
N PRO A 143 -9.74 7.52 -13.45
CA PRO A 143 -10.61 8.67 -13.28
C PRO A 143 -9.83 10.00 -13.19
N LYS A 144 -10.56 11.12 -13.30
CA LYS A 144 -10.04 12.47 -13.03
C LYS A 144 -9.21 12.49 -11.74
N ASP A 145 -8.24 13.40 -11.70
CA ASP A 145 -7.38 13.70 -10.56
C ASP A 145 -8.17 13.76 -9.24
N ASP A 146 -8.22 12.63 -8.52
CA ASP A 146 -8.93 12.49 -7.26
C ASP A 146 -8.04 11.83 -6.21
N SER A 147 -8.26 12.23 -4.96
CA SER A 147 -7.49 11.78 -3.81
C SER A 147 -8.43 11.53 -2.64
N LEU A 148 -8.18 10.45 -1.90
CA LEU A 148 -8.97 10.12 -0.72
C LEU A 148 -8.25 10.65 0.52
N LEU A 149 -8.96 11.37 1.39
CA LEU A 149 -8.34 11.95 2.60
C LEU A 149 -7.70 10.85 3.45
N THR A 150 -8.44 9.77 3.66
CA THR A 150 -8.02 8.63 4.45
C THR A 150 -6.85 7.87 3.81
N GLY A 151 -6.87 7.67 2.49
CA GLY A 151 -5.73 7.13 1.74
C GLY A 151 -4.48 8.00 1.88
N CYS A 152 -4.63 9.32 1.76
CA CYS A 152 -3.54 10.27 1.98
C CYS A 152 -3.01 10.25 3.43
N CYS A 153 -3.86 10.09 4.44
CA CYS A 153 -3.42 9.92 5.83
C CYS A 153 -2.60 8.64 6.04
N SER A 154 -3.03 7.53 5.43
CA SER A 154 -2.28 6.27 5.47
C SER A 154 -0.93 6.38 4.73
N ILE A 155 -0.91 7.00 3.55
CA ILE A 155 0.32 7.28 2.81
C ILE A 155 1.25 8.18 3.64
N TYR A 156 0.73 9.23 4.28
CA TYR A 156 1.52 10.10 5.15
C TYR A 156 2.24 9.30 6.24
N LYS A 157 1.53 8.38 6.90
CA LYS A 157 2.15 7.51 7.92
C LYS A 157 3.19 6.57 7.31
N SER A 158 2.90 5.98 6.16
CA SER A 158 3.81 5.07 5.46
C SER A 158 5.08 5.77 4.98
N MET A 159 4.98 7.03 4.53
CA MET A 159 6.13 7.85 4.17
C MET A 159 7.00 8.21 5.38
N ILE A 160 6.43 8.41 6.57
CA ILE A 160 7.23 8.54 7.81
C ILE A 160 8.03 7.25 8.05
N CYS A 161 7.40 6.08 7.90
CA CYS A 161 8.09 4.79 7.99
C CYS A 161 9.22 4.67 6.97
N ALA A 162 8.99 5.11 5.73
CA ALA A 162 10.02 5.13 4.68
C ALA A 162 11.21 6.02 5.04
N VAL A 163 10.96 7.23 5.56
CA VAL A 163 12.02 8.15 6.02
C VAL A 163 12.82 7.53 7.17
N ASN A 164 12.16 6.84 8.10
CA ASN A 164 12.83 6.12 9.18
C ASN A 164 13.70 4.97 8.65
N CYS A 165 13.20 4.20 7.68
CA CYS A 165 13.98 3.15 7.01
C CYS A 165 15.23 3.74 6.34
N ALA A 166 15.07 4.86 5.64
CA ALA A 166 16.17 5.56 4.97
C ALA A 166 17.23 6.03 5.97
N ALA A 167 16.80 6.67 7.06
CA ALA A 167 17.70 7.10 8.13
C ALA A 167 18.45 5.92 8.77
N GLN A 168 17.76 4.82 9.04
CA GLN A 168 18.35 3.62 9.63
C GLN A 168 19.42 2.97 8.73
N LEU A 169 19.29 3.12 7.41
CA LEU A 169 20.25 2.63 6.40
C LEU A 169 21.25 3.69 5.93
N ASN A 170 21.27 4.88 6.56
CA ASN A 170 22.09 6.03 6.12
C ASN A 170 21.90 6.41 4.64
N LYS A 171 20.64 6.36 4.16
CA LYS A 171 20.24 6.77 2.81
C LYS A 171 19.61 8.16 2.86
N GLU A 172 20.21 9.12 2.15
CA GLU A 172 19.66 10.47 2.06
C GLU A 172 18.49 10.52 1.06
N LYS A 173 17.32 10.98 1.55
CA LYS A 173 16.09 11.12 0.75
C LYS A 173 15.39 12.46 0.99
N PRO A 174 16.02 13.60 0.65
CA PRO A 174 15.45 14.93 0.87
C PRO A 174 14.11 15.13 0.15
N GLU A 175 13.93 14.55 -1.04
CA GLU A 175 12.68 14.63 -1.79
C GLU A 175 11.52 13.95 -1.09
N TRP A 176 11.76 12.86 -0.36
CA TRP A 176 10.72 12.18 0.42
C TRP A 176 10.22 13.07 1.55
N THR A 177 11.13 13.70 2.29
CA THR A 177 10.79 14.65 3.36
C THR A 177 10.06 15.89 2.83
N LYS A 178 10.44 16.40 1.65
CA LYS A 178 9.72 17.51 0.99
C LYS A 178 8.30 17.11 0.60
N SER A 179 8.13 15.94 -0.02
CA SER A 179 6.82 15.43 -0.42
C SER A 179 5.92 15.17 0.80
N LEU A 180 6.48 14.58 1.86
CA LEU A 180 5.79 14.36 3.14
C LEU A 180 5.27 15.68 3.75
N LYS A 181 6.07 16.75 3.74
CA LYS A 181 5.65 18.08 4.22
C LYS A 181 4.53 18.69 3.38
N LYS A 182 4.57 18.52 2.06
CA LYS A 182 3.48 18.97 1.18
C LYS A 182 2.19 18.25 1.53
N LEU A 183 2.24 16.93 1.65
CA LEU A 183 1.09 16.10 2.00
C LEU A 183 0.51 16.47 3.37
N GLU A 184 1.36 16.67 4.38
CA GLU A 184 0.93 17.13 5.71
C GLU A 184 0.16 18.45 5.63
N ASN A 185 0.72 19.44 4.93
CA ASN A 185 0.09 20.73 4.78
C ASN A 185 -1.28 20.62 4.10
N THR A 186 -1.40 19.78 3.06
CA THR A 186 -2.67 19.56 2.36
C THR A 186 -3.70 18.89 3.27
N ILE A 187 -3.32 17.83 3.98
CA ILE A 187 -4.21 17.14 4.94
C ILE A 187 -4.75 18.11 6.00
N ARG A 188 -3.89 19.00 6.53
CA ARG A 188 -4.28 19.93 7.61
C ARG A 188 -5.09 21.12 7.12
N ASN A 189 -4.73 21.67 5.97
CA ASN A 189 -5.13 23.03 5.59
C ASN A 189 -5.97 23.11 4.31
N LYS A 190 -6.16 22.00 3.58
CA LYS A 190 -6.85 21.97 2.28
C LYS A 190 -7.85 20.81 2.19
N PRO A 191 -8.91 20.77 3.02
CA PRO A 191 -9.90 19.70 2.99
C PRO A 191 -10.60 19.55 1.62
N GLU A 192 -10.68 20.62 0.83
CA GLU A 192 -11.21 20.63 -0.54
C GLU A 192 -10.37 19.84 -1.55
N SER A 193 -9.14 19.46 -1.19
CA SER A 193 -8.27 18.66 -2.05
C SER A 193 -8.73 17.20 -2.17
N PHE A 194 -9.56 16.72 -1.24
CA PHE A 194 -9.91 15.30 -1.08
C PHE A 194 -11.38 14.98 -1.37
N ASP A 195 -11.64 13.72 -1.67
CA ASP A 195 -12.97 13.12 -1.85
C ASP A 195 -13.84 13.91 -2.85
N LYS A 196 -13.23 14.34 -3.97
CA LYS A 196 -13.86 15.28 -4.92
C LYS A 196 -14.92 14.62 -5.79
N THR A 197 -14.78 13.32 -6.07
CA THR A 197 -15.68 12.59 -6.96
C THR A 197 -16.63 11.63 -6.24
N TRP A 198 -16.58 11.59 -4.90
CA TRP A 198 -17.36 10.65 -4.09
C TRP A 198 -18.23 11.38 -3.06
N GLU A 199 -19.32 10.74 -2.64
CA GLU A 199 -20.06 11.21 -1.47
C GLU A 199 -19.14 11.22 -0.24
N SER A 200 -19.31 12.24 0.60
CA SER A 200 -18.46 12.44 1.77
C SER A 200 -18.47 11.23 2.70
N LYS A 201 -17.30 10.61 2.88
CA LYS A 201 -17.12 9.48 3.79
C LYS A 201 -16.77 9.91 5.23
N LYS A 202 -16.98 11.18 5.60
CA LYS A 202 -16.68 11.72 6.94
C LYS A 202 -17.33 10.95 8.11
N ARG A 203 -18.35 10.12 7.85
CA ARG A 203 -19.06 9.31 8.84
C ARG A 203 -18.62 7.84 8.89
N PHE A 204 -17.70 7.42 8.02
CA PHE A 204 -17.17 6.07 7.98
C PHE A 204 -15.73 6.08 8.53
N SER A 205 -15.41 5.15 9.42
CA SER A 205 -14.02 4.84 9.78
C SER A 205 -13.44 3.89 8.73
N MET A 206 -12.19 4.11 8.33
CA MET A 206 -11.34 3.05 7.77
C MET A 206 -10.38 2.56 8.85
#